data_AF-A0A9Q0X7Z2-F1
#
_entry.id   AF-A0A9Q0X7Z2-F1
#
_cell.length_a   1.000
_cell.length_b   1.000
_cell.length_c   1.000
_cell.angle_alpha   90.00
_cell.angle_beta   90.00
_cell.angle_gamma   90.00
#
_symmetry.space_group_name_H-M   'P 1'
#
loop_
_entity.id
_entity.type
_entity.pdbx_description
1 polymer ?
#
loop_
_entity_poly.entity_id
_entity_poly.type
_entity_poly.pdbx_seq_one_letter_code
_entity_poly.pdbx_strand_id
1 'polypeptide(L)'
;MVKKVEAVIFDDRRSTMERVMAETGLSYGTAWRIIHEELHMNKVSACWVPLLLIPLQKQTRHNFSQQNLTLLEQNEDNFFACLVIMDECWVYLYNPETKEMSNEWKHPSSPPPKKVNVQKSAGKVMLLSAVTLLINKKNVINKYYGYV
;
A
#
# COMPACT_ATOMS: atom_id res chain seq x y z
N MET A 1 24.07 -8.95 -25.55
CA MET A 1 23.55 -7.62 -25.17
C MET A 1 22.55 -7.73 -24.02
N VAL A 2 21.50 -8.54 -24.14
CA VAL A 2 20.50 -8.82 -23.09
C VAL A 2 21.13 -9.16 -21.72
N LYS A 3 22.03 -10.16 -21.68
CA LYS A 3 22.74 -10.55 -20.45
C LYS A 3 23.55 -9.41 -19.80
N LYS A 4 24.00 -8.43 -20.60
CA LYS A 4 24.74 -7.28 -20.10
C LYS A 4 23.78 -6.31 -19.40
N VAL A 5 22.64 -6.01 -20.03
CA VAL A 5 21.56 -5.21 -19.40
C VAL A 5 21.06 -5.87 -18.12
N GLU A 6 20.84 -7.18 -18.17
CA GLU A 6 20.43 -7.98 -17.02
C GLU A 6 21.44 -7.91 -15.86
N ALA A 7 22.74 -8.06 -16.15
CA ALA A 7 23.78 -7.96 -15.15
C ALA A 7 23.82 -6.58 -14.46
N VAL A 8 23.64 -5.48 -15.21
CA VAL A 8 23.58 -4.13 -14.64
C VAL A 8 22.39 -3.97 -13.68
N ILE A 9 21.23 -4.53 -14.04
CA ILE A 9 20.03 -4.47 -13.19
C ILE A 9 20.17 -5.36 -11.95
N PHE A 10 20.87 -6.50 -12.06
CA PHE A 10 21.12 -7.37 -10.90
C PHE A 10 22.15 -6.82 -9.93
N ASP A 11 23.13 -6.05 -10.41
CA ASP A 11 24.08 -5.32 -9.56
C ASP A 11 23.34 -4.33 -8.65
N ASP A 12 22.44 -3.52 -9.23
CA ASP A 12 21.55 -2.64 -8.47
C ASP A 12 20.14 -2.64 -9.05
N ARG A 13 19.20 -3.26 -8.31
CA ARG A 13 17.78 -3.32 -8.69
C ARG A 13 17.08 -1.95 -8.74
N ARG A 14 17.70 -0.89 -8.24
CA ARG A 14 17.19 0.49 -8.33
C ARG A 14 17.75 1.28 -9.52
N SER A 15 18.61 0.67 -10.34
CA SER A 15 19.23 1.28 -11.51
C SER A 15 18.24 2.08 -12.36
N THR A 16 18.67 3.27 -12.79
CA THR A 16 17.89 4.11 -13.69
C THR A 16 18.17 3.74 -15.14
N MET A 17 17.29 4.16 -16.05
CA MET A 17 17.49 3.87 -17.48
C MET A 17 18.77 4.54 -17.99
N GLU A 18 19.12 5.71 -17.45
CA GLU A 18 20.35 6.43 -17.79
C GLU A 18 21.61 5.62 -17.44
N ARG A 19 21.64 5.00 -16.26
CA ARG A 19 22.75 4.12 -15.85
C ARG A 19 22.88 2.91 -16.79
N VAL A 20 21.75 2.26 -17.09
CA VAL A 20 21.73 1.12 -18.02
C VAL A 20 22.27 1.53 -19.39
N MET A 21 21.83 2.67 -19.94
CA MET A 21 22.33 3.18 -21.22
C MET A 21 23.83 3.48 -21.16
N ALA A 22 24.31 4.14 -20.10
CA ALA A 22 25.72 4.50 -19.95
C ALA A 22 26.64 3.28 -19.89
N GLU A 23 26.26 2.24 -19.12
CA GLU A 23 27.09 1.04 -18.96
C GLU A 23 27.01 0.10 -20.18
N THR A 24 25.88 0.09 -20.88
CA THR A 24 25.67 -0.80 -22.02
C THR A 24 26.03 -0.17 -23.36
N GLY A 25 26.06 1.16 -23.45
CA GLY A 25 26.22 1.92 -24.70
C GLY A 25 24.98 1.91 -25.59
N LEU A 26 23.81 1.55 -25.05
CA LEU A 26 22.58 1.40 -25.79
C LEU A 26 21.78 2.70 -25.87
N SER A 27 20.97 2.83 -26.93
CA SER A 27 19.93 3.84 -26.98
C SER A 27 18.78 3.50 -26.02
N TYR A 28 18.05 4.52 -25.59
CA TYR A 28 16.90 4.38 -24.68
C TYR A 28 15.89 3.33 -25.17
N GLY A 29 15.47 3.41 -26.44
CA GLY A 29 14.48 2.49 -27.00
C GLY A 29 14.94 1.04 -27.01
N THR A 30 16.24 0.81 -27.25
CA THR A 30 16.80 -0.55 -27.26
C THR A 30 16.89 -1.10 -25.84
N ALA A 31 17.35 -0.29 -24.88
CA ALA A 31 17.39 -0.67 -23.47
C ALA A 31 15.98 -0.93 -22.93
N TRP A 32 15.01 -0.08 -23.26
CA TRP A 32 13.61 -0.24 -22.88
C TRP A 32 13.01 -1.53 -23.42
N ARG A 33 13.21 -1.83 -24.71
CA ARG A 33 12.74 -3.08 -25.33
C ARG A 33 13.34 -4.30 -24.65
N ILE A 34 14.65 -4.30 -24.42
CA ILE A 34 15.31 -5.42 -23.75
C ILE A 34 14.73 -5.62 -22.34
N ILE A 35 14.52 -4.54 -21.58
CA ILE A 35 14.00 -4.64 -20.21
C ILE A 35 12.55 -5.15 -20.18
N HIS A 36 11.66 -4.58 -21.00
CA HIS A 36 10.23 -4.86 -20.91
C HIS A 36 9.77 -6.03 -21.80
N GLU A 37 10.31 -6.17 -23.00
CA GLU A 37 9.89 -7.19 -23.97
C GLU A 37 10.72 -8.46 -23.89
N GLU A 38 12.03 -8.37 -23.65
CA GLU A 38 12.92 -9.55 -23.63
C GLU A 38 13.15 -10.11 -22.23
N LEU A 39 13.36 -9.25 -21.22
CA LEU A 39 13.56 -9.64 -19.82
C LEU A 39 12.25 -9.69 -19.03
N HIS A 40 11.15 -9.17 -19.58
CA HIS A 40 9.84 -9.07 -18.94
C HIS A 40 9.87 -8.41 -17.55
N MET A 41 10.79 -7.47 -17.34
CA MET A 41 10.96 -6.76 -16.09
C MET A 41 10.10 -5.50 -16.05
N ASN A 42 9.59 -5.18 -14.86
CA ASN A 42 8.84 -3.95 -14.61
C ASN A 42 9.44 -3.21 -13.41
N LYS A 43 9.53 -1.89 -13.53
CA LYS A 43 9.96 -1.05 -12.42
C LYS A 43 8.74 -0.71 -11.56
N VAL A 44 8.73 -1.21 -10.33
CA VAL A 44 7.66 -0.98 -9.35
C VAL A 44 8.19 -0.20 -8.15
N SER A 45 7.34 0.62 -7.55
CA SER A 45 7.65 1.28 -6.27
C SER A 45 7.56 0.27 -5.13
N ALA A 46 8.51 0.32 -4.20
CA ALA A 46 8.43 -0.46 -2.98
C ALA A 46 7.25 0.00 -2.11
N CYS A 47 6.54 -0.95 -1.50
CA CYS A 47 5.49 -0.64 -0.52
C CYS A 47 6.10 -0.15 0.79
N TRP A 48 5.46 0.84 1.42
CA TRP A 48 5.80 1.25 2.79
C TRP A 48 5.33 0.17 3.77
N VAL A 49 6.25 -0.34 4.59
CA VAL A 49 5.95 -1.31 5.64
C VAL A 49 6.11 -0.62 7.00
N PRO A 50 5.12 -0.71 7.92
CA PRO A 50 5.19 0.00 9.21
C PRO A 50 6.40 -0.36 10.07
N LEU A 51 6.84 -1.62 10.02
CA LEU A 51 7.95 -2.12 10.81
C LEU A 51 8.61 -3.34 10.17
N LEU A 52 9.93 -3.43 10.27
CA LEU A 52 10.67 -4.65 9.94
C LEU A 52 10.64 -5.60 11.13
N LEU A 53 9.88 -6.68 11.00
CA LEU A 53 9.73 -7.68 12.06
C LEU A 53 10.96 -8.59 12.15
N ILE A 54 11.40 -8.89 13.37
CA ILE A 54 12.43 -9.89 13.63
C ILE A 54 11.85 -11.32 13.48
N PRO A 55 12.68 -12.36 13.27
CA PRO A 55 12.20 -13.73 13.07
C PRO A 55 11.25 -14.23 14.16
N LEU A 56 11.53 -13.92 15.42
CA LEU A 56 10.67 -14.33 16.54
C LEU A 56 9.27 -13.70 16.45
N GLN A 57 9.17 -12.40 16.14
CA GLN A 57 7.88 -11.72 15.95
C GLN A 57 7.08 -12.31 14.79
N LYS A 58 7.75 -12.71 13.70
CA LYS A 58 7.11 -13.41 12.58
C LYS A 58 6.54 -14.75 13.00
N GLN A 59 7.30 -15.53 13.77
CA GLN A 59 6.85 -16.83 14.27
C GLN A 59 5.64 -16.67 15.21
N THR A 60 5.69 -15.71 16.13
CA THR A 60 4.57 -15.41 17.03
C THR A 60 3.32 -15.05 16.24
N ARG A 61 3.42 -14.16 15.24
CA ARG A 61 2.30 -13.80 14.37
C ARG A 61 1.77 -15.01 13.60
N HIS A 62 2.65 -15.82 13.04
CA HIS A 62 2.27 -17.04 12.31
C HIS A 62 1.46 -18.00 13.21
N ASN A 63 1.93 -18.24 14.44
CA ASN A 63 1.26 -19.13 15.38
C ASN A 63 -0.15 -18.62 15.75
N PHE A 64 -0.29 -17.31 16.04
CA PHE A 64 -1.60 -16.72 16.30
C PHE A 64 -2.52 -16.79 15.08
N SER A 65 -2.00 -16.52 13.88
CA SER A 65 -2.76 -16.64 12.63
C SER A 65 -3.25 -18.07 12.39
N GLN A 66 -2.42 -19.09 12.65
CA GLN A 66 -2.83 -20.49 12.54
C GLN A 66 -3.92 -20.85 13.54
N GLN A 67 -3.78 -20.44 14.81
CA GLN A 67 -4.80 -20.67 15.83
C GLN A 67 -6.14 -20.03 15.45
N ASN A 68 -6.10 -18.77 15.00
CA ASN A 68 -7.31 -18.06 14.56
C ASN A 68 -7.94 -18.73 13.33
N LEU A 69 -7.14 -19.21 12.38
CA LEU A 69 -7.64 -19.94 11.21
C LEU A 69 -8.34 -21.24 11.64
N THR A 70 -7.76 -22.01 12.55
CA THR A 70 -8.41 -23.23 13.06
C THR A 70 -9.74 -22.93 13.75
N LEU A 71 -9.82 -21.86 14.56
CA LEU A 71 -11.09 -21.45 15.19
C LEU A 71 -12.13 -21.01 14.15
N LEU A 72 -11.69 -20.28 13.12
CA LEU A 72 -12.53 -19.86 12.02
C LEU A 72 -13.09 -21.06 11.24
N GLU A 73 -12.25 -22.04 10.91
CA GLU A 73 -12.64 -23.26 10.18
C GLU A 73 -13.59 -24.15 10.99
N GLN A 74 -13.47 -24.18 12.32
CA GLN A 74 -14.34 -24.96 13.19
C GLN A 74 -15.76 -24.41 13.25
N ASN A 75 -15.91 -23.08 13.36
CA ASN A 75 -17.22 -22.43 13.40
C ASN A 75 -17.11 -20.95 12.99
N GLU A 76 -17.17 -20.72 11.69
CA GLU A 76 -17.06 -19.38 11.09
C GLU A 76 -18.10 -18.40 11.66
N ASP A 77 -19.37 -18.84 11.72
CA ASP A 77 -20.48 -18.02 12.20
C ASP A 77 -20.24 -17.54 13.64
N ASN A 78 -19.80 -18.44 14.52
CA ASN A 78 -19.54 -18.10 15.92
C ASN A 78 -18.25 -17.29 16.10
N PHE A 79 -17.21 -17.58 15.31
CA PHE A 79 -15.94 -16.85 15.37
C PHE A 79 -16.16 -15.35 15.12
N PHE A 80 -16.88 -15.00 14.05
CA PHE A 80 -17.17 -13.60 13.75
C PHE A 80 -18.22 -12.99 14.68
N ALA A 81 -19.25 -13.74 15.09
CA ALA A 81 -20.26 -13.23 16.02
C ALA A 81 -19.67 -12.80 17.38
N CYS A 82 -18.58 -13.45 17.80
CA CYS A 82 -17.87 -13.12 19.04
C CYS A 82 -16.70 -12.14 18.85
N LEU A 83 -16.34 -11.79 17.61
CA LEU A 83 -15.18 -10.95 17.34
C LEU A 83 -15.51 -9.47 17.58
N VAL A 84 -14.88 -8.92 18.62
CA VAL A 84 -14.88 -7.48 18.91
C VAL A 84 -13.47 -6.95 18.68
N ILE A 85 -13.32 -6.04 17.73
CA ILE A 85 -12.05 -5.36 17.45
C ILE A 85 -12.14 -3.95 17.99
N MET A 86 -11.10 -3.49 18.69
CA MET A 86 -11.01 -2.13 19.20
C MET A 86 -9.66 -1.54 18.84
N ASP A 87 -9.65 -0.30 18.35
CA ASP A 87 -8.44 0.44 18.02
C ASP A 87 -8.64 1.95 18.22
N GLU A 88 -7.54 2.64 18.47
CA GLU A 88 -7.48 4.09 18.64
C GLU A 88 -6.87 4.74 17.39
N CYS A 89 -7.57 5.72 16.83
CA CYS A 89 -7.07 6.47 15.67
C CYS A 89 -7.12 7.98 15.89
N TRP A 90 -6.16 8.69 15.30
CA TRP A 90 -6.18 10.15 15.29
C TRP A 90 -7.02 10.66 14.13
N VAL A 91 -8.06 11.44 14.43
CA VAL A 91 -8.88 12.14 13.43
C VAL A 91 -8.50 13.61 13.42
N TYR A 92 -8.07 14.11 12.27
CA TYR A 92 -7.72 15.52 12.08
C TYR A 92 -8.98 16.31 11.73
N LEU A 93 -9.13 17.51 12.30
CA LEU A 93 -10.26 18.41 11.98
C LEU A 93 -10.27 18.79 10.49
N TYR A 94 -9.10 18.89 9.87
CA TYR A 94 -8.94 19.03 8.43
C TYR A 94 -7.80 18.14 7.94
N ASN A 95 -8.13 17.26 6.98
CA ASN A 95 -7.17 16.47 6.23
C ASN A 95 -7.17 16.95 4.77
N PRO A 96 -6.07 17.52 4.26
CA PRO A 96 -5.99 18.01 2.90
C PRO A 96 -6.06 16.84 1.93
N GLU A 97 -6.68 17.04 0.77
CA GLU A 97 -6.75 16.00 -0.25
C GLU A 97 -5.34 15.70 -0.76
N THR A 98 -5.07 14.42 -1.04
CA THR A 98 -3.80 13.98 -1.61
C THR A 98 -3.61 14.53 -3.02
N LYS A 99 -2.38 14.39 -3.55
CA LYS A 99 -2.07 14.78 -4.94
C LYS A 99 -2.96 14.06 -5.96
N GLU A 100 -3.25 12.78 -5.72
CA GLU A 100 -4.09 11.95 -6.59
C GLU A 100 -5.56 12.35 -6.52
N MET A 101 -6.05 12.72 -5.34
CA MET A 101 -7.43 13.20 -5.18
C MET A 101 -7.66 14.54 -5.88
N SER A 102 -6.62 15.37 -6.03
CA SER A 102 -6.70 16.64 -6.77
C SER A 102 -6.51 16.52 -8.29
N ASN A 103 -6.61 15.32 -8.85
CA ASN A 103 -6.58 15.16 -10.29
C ASN A 103 -7.81 15.85 -10.91
N GLU A 104 -7.55 16.77 -11.83
CA GLU A 104 -8.59 17.47 -12.59
C GLU A 104 -8.36 17.31 -14.09
N TRP A 105 -9.46 17.30 -14.84
CA TRP A 105 -9.42 17.29 -16.30
C TRP A 105 -9.13 18.69 -16.82
N LYS A 106 -8.14 18.83 -17.71
CA LYS A 106 -7.83 20.09 -18.39
C LYS A 106 -7.86 19.94 -19.91
N HIS A 107 -8.13 21.03 -20.61
CA HIS A 107 -7.91 21.09 -22.07
C HIS A 107 -6.40 21.13 -22.38
N PRO A 108 -5.94 20.61 -23.54
CA PRO A 108 -4.53 20.66 -23.93
C PRO A 108 -3.92 22.07 -23.92
N SER A 109 -4.69 23.07 -24.34
CA SER A 109 -4.27 24.48 -24.39
C SER A 109 -4.29 25.20 -23.02
N SER A 110 -4.92 24.62 -22.00
CA SER A 110 -4.97 25.23 -20.66
C SER A 110 -3.64 25.05 -19.92
N PRO A 111 -3.24 26.01 -19.05
CA PRO A 111 -2.07 25.80 -18.18
C PRO A 111 -2.31 24.61 -17.23
N PRO A 112 -1.25 23.97 -16.71
CA PRO A 112 -1.38 22.95 -15.67
C PRO A 112 -1.99 23.54 -14.39
N PRO A 113 -2.91 22.81 -13.73
CA PRO A 113 -3.44 23.24 -12.44
C PRO A 113 -2.35 23.35 -11.39
N LYS A 114 -2.52 24.34 -10.51
CA LYS A 114 -1.64 24.57 -9.37
C LYS A 114 -2.43 24.35 -8.10
N LYS A 115 -2.04 23.35 -7.32
CA LYS A 115 -2.53 23.14 -5.97
C LYS A 115 -1.43 23.52 -4.98
N VAL A 116 -1.78 24.35 -4.01
CA VAL A 116 -0.87 24.69 -2.91
C VAL A 116 -0.81 23.50 -1.97
N ASN A 117 0.39 23.14 -1.51
CA ASN A 117 0.56 22.11 -0.51
C ASN A 117 0.08 22.64 0.85
N VAL A 118 -0.97 22.04 1.40
CA VAL A 118 -1.55 22.41 2.69
C VAL A 118 -1.24 21.32 3.69
N GLN A 119 -0.86 21.68 4.92
CA GLN A 119 -0.64 20.72 5.99
C GLN A 119 -1.97 20.34 6.67
N LYS A 120 -1.97 19.19 7.36
CA LYS A 120 -3.11 18.80 8.22
C LYS A 120 -3.31 19.82 9.32
N SER A 121 -4.53 19.94 9.82
CA SER A 121 -4.82 20.80 10.98
C SER A 121 -3.98 20.38 12.19
N ALA A 122 -3.49 21.36 12.98
CA ALA A 122 -2.85 21.07 14.26
C ALA A 122 -3.84 20.46 15.27
N GLY A 123 -5.11 20.87 15.19
CA GLY A 123 -6.20 20.25 15.93
C GLY A 123 -6.47 18.82 15.43
N LYS A 124 -6.38 17.87 16.35
CA LYS A 124 -6.73 16.47 16.16
C LYS A 124 -7.41 15.93 17.41
N VAL A 125 -8.33 15.00 17.22
CA VAL A 125 -9.02 14.28 18.30
C VAL A 125 -8.62 12.81 18.23
N MET A 126 -8.49 12.18 19.40
CA MET A 126 -8.31 10.74 19.47
C MET A 126 -9.69 10.10 19.47
N LEU A 127 -9.92 9.16 18.57
CA LEU A 127 -11.15 8.40 18.47
C LEU A 127 -10.88 6.97 18.90
N LEU A 128 -11.58 6.50 19.93
CA LEU A 128 -11.66 5.09 20.25
C LEU A 128 -12.77 4.47 19.38
N SER A 129 -12.40 3.51 18.56
CA SER A 129 -13.35 2.77 17.72
C SER A 129 -13.42 1.33 18.19
N ALA A 130 -14.63 0.87 18.52
CA ALA A 130 -14.92 -0.54 18.74
C ALA A 130 -15.91 -1.01 17.67
N VAL A 131 -15.54 -2.07 16.95
CA VAL A 131 -16.36 -2.69 15.92
C VAL A 131 -16.67 -4.11 16.36
N THR A 132 -17.96 -4.37 16.56
CA THR A 132 -18.49 -5.73 16.64
C THR A 132 -19.01 -6.10 15.27
N LEU A 133 -18.42 -7.12 14.64
CA LEU A 133 -18.93 -7.64 13.37
C LEU A 133 -20.16 -8.51 13.65
N LEU A 134 -21.33 -7.88 13.80
CA LEU A 134 -22.60 -8.61 13.76
C LEU A 134 -22.89 -8.98 12.30
N ILE A 135 -22.30 -10.07 11.81
CA ILE A 135 -22.62 -10.64 10.50
C ILE A 135 -24.00 -11.29 10.62
N ASN A 136 -25.04 -10.55 10.24
CA ASN A 136 -26.32 -11.17 9.94
C ASN A 136 -26.24 -11.66 8.49
N LYS A 137 -26.47 -12.97 8.25
CA LYS A 137 -26.27 -13.72 6.98
C LYS A 137 -26.92 -13.16 5.70
N LYS A 138 -27.44 -11.92 5.72
CA LYS A 138 -28.07 -11.26 4.56
C LYS A 138 -27.72 -9.79 4.38
N ASN A 139 -26.95 -9.14 5.26
CA ASN A 139 -26.45 -7.77 5.08
C ASN A 139 -25.34 -7.50 6.10
N VAL A 140 -24.15 -7.12 5.63
CA VAL A 140 -23.09 -6.60 6.50
C VAL A 140 -23.56 -5.25 7.05
N ILE A 141 -24.11 -5.23 8.26
CA ILE A 141 -24.44 -4.00 8.97
C ILE A 141 -23.24 -3.68 9.87
N ASN A 142 -22.30 -2.90 9.35
CA ASN A 142 -21.26 -2.29 10.19
C ASN A 142 -21.94 -1.27 11.13
N LYS A 143 -22.14 -1.64 12.40
CA LYS A 143 -22.51 -0.67 13.43
C LYS A 143 -21.24 -0.09 14.05
N TYR A 144 -20.93 1.15 13.68
CA TYR A 144 -19.87 1.92 14.33
C TYR A 144 -20.41 2.51 15.62
N TYR A 145 -19.84 2.11 16.76
CA TYR A 145 -20.03 2.80 18.02
C TYR A 145 -18.77 3.64 18.26
N GLY A 146 -18.79 4.89 17.79
CA GLY A 146 -17.75 5.86 18.08
C GLY A 146 -18.07 6.56 19.40
N TYR A 147 -17.14 6.51 20.36
CA TYR A 147 -17.18 7.35 21.55
C TYR A 147 -16.06 8.40 21.39
N VAL A 148 -16.42 9.68 21.52
CA VAL A 148 -15.49 10.82 21.59
C VAL A 148 -15.18 11.10 23.05
#